data_AF-A0A2G5ITM2-F1
#
_entry.id   AF-A0A2G5ITM2-F1
#
_cell.length_a   1.000
_cell.length_b   1.000
_cell.length_c   1.000
_cell.angle_alpha   90.00
_cell.angle_beta   90.00
_cell.angle_gamma   90.00
#
_symmetry.space_group_name_H-M   'P 1'
#
loop_
_entity.id
_entity.type
_entity.pdbx_description
1 polymer ?
#
loop_
_entity_poly.entity_id
_entity_poly.type
_entity_poly.pdbx_seq_one_letter_code
_entity_poly.pdbx_strand_id
1 'polypeptide(L)'
;MSERAPAPGGLALVEALVNTVDLESGADTLDTAEGRAVFGVAERDVADVRELRESLRAVCLAHAGHPPHREVTPLGELLARAPLYVAVDARDGSAALAPADDGPLLSRVATAVAEALTAGTWLRLKACELPECHWAYYDRSPAGRGRWCSMSVCGARVKMRRYRAK
;
A
#
# COMPACT_ATOMS: atom_id res chain seq x y z
N MET A 1 2.10 6.78 13.23
CA MET A 1 0.66 6.82 12.94
C MET A 1 0.35 8.02 12.04
N SER A 2 -0.17 7.79 10.83
CA SER A 2 -0.63 8.85 9.92
C SER A 2 -1.92 9.43 10.50
N GLU A 3 -2.01 10.76 10.57
CA GLU A 3 -3.23 11.47 10.99
C GLU A 3 -4.29 11.53 9.86
N ARG A 4 -3.99 10.95 8.69
CA ARG A 4 -4.91 10.94 7.55
C ARG A 4 -5.93 9.83 7.72
N ALA A 5 -7.15 10.09 7.25
CA ALA A 5 -8.13 9.03 7.07
C ALA A 5 -7.55 7.92 6.16
N PRO A 6 -7.82 6.63 6.43
CA PRO A 6 -7.36 5.53 5.59
C PRO A 6 -7.79 5.69 4.13
N ALA A 7 -7.04 5.15 3.18
CA ALA A 7 -7.42 5.12 1.77
C ALA A 7 -8.85 4.56 1.57
N PRO A 8 -9.60 5.03 0.56
CA PRO A 8 -10.94 4.53 0.30
C PRO A 8 -10.94 3.12 -0.31
N GLY A 9 -11.99 2.35 -0.06
CA GLY A 9 -12.22 1.04 -0.71
C GLY A 9 -11.08 0.04 -0.50
N GLY A 10 -10.79 -0.76 -1.53
CA GLY A 10 -9.72 -1.77 -1.51
C GLY A 10 -8.32 -1.19 -1.25
N LEU A 11 -8.08 0.11 -1.52
CA LEU A 11 -6.79 0.73 -1.22
C LEU A 11 -6.48 0.77 0.29
N ALA A 12 -7.50 0.70 1.16
CA ALA A 12 -7.28 0.59 2.61
C ALA A 12 -6.47 -0.67 2.97
N LEU A 13 -6.71 -1.79 2.26
CA LEU A 13 -5.96 -3.04 2.43
C LEU A 13 -4.49 -2.83 2.06
N VAL A 14 -4.25 -2.18 0.92
CA VAL A 14 -2.89 -1.91 0.42
C VAL A 14 -2.14 -0.98 1.37
N GLU A 15 -2.79 0.11 1.82
CA GLU A 15 -2.23 1.04 2.80
C GLU A 15 -1.88 0.33 4.11
N ALA A 16 -2.82 -0.47 4.66
CA ALA A 16 -2.61 -1.21 5.89
C ALA A 16 -1.46 -2.21 5.77
N LEU A 17 -1.36 -2.94 4.65
CA LEU A 17 -0.28 -3.89 4.41
C LEU A 17 1.09 -3.20 4.38
N VAL A 18 1.22 -2.09 3.63
CA VAL A 18 2.47 -1.29 3.58
C VAL A 18 2.85 -0.76 4.96
N ASN A 19 1.87 -0.42 5.79
CA ASN A 19 2.06 0.17 7.11
C ASN A 19 2.14 -0.86 8.26
N THR A 20 2.29 -2.15 7.96
CA THR A 20 2.52 -3.19 8.99
C THR A 20 3.87 -3.03 9.70
N VAL A 21 4.87 -2.47 9.01
CA VAL A 21 6.21 -2.22 9.58
C VAL A 21 6.44 -0.74 9.84
N ASP A 22 6.94 -0.44 11.04
CA ASP A 22 7.52 0.84 11.39
C ASP A 22 9.02 0.78 11.10
N LEU A 23 9.48 1.49 10.06
CA LEU A 23 10.88 1.42 9.63
C LEU A 23 11.87 2.09 10.60
N GLU A 24 11.40 2.96 11.49
CA GLU A 24 12.24 3.66 12.46
C GLU A 24 12.59 2.74 13.64
N SER A 25 11.62 1.94 14.09
CA SER A 25 11.77 0.99 15.19
C SER A 25 12.07 -0.45 14.74
N GLY A 26 11.75 -0.80 13.50
CA GLY A 26 11.81 -2.16 12.97
C GLY A 26 10.65 -3.06 13.40
N ALA A 27 9.70 -2.56 14.20
CA ALA A 27 8.55 -3.35 14.64
C ALA A 27 7.60 -3.66 13.48
N ASP A 28 7.25 -4.93 13.31
CA ASP A 28 6.39 -5.42 12.22
C ASP A 28 5.20 -6.19 12.80
N THR A 29 3.98 -5.75 12.51
CA THR A 29 2.77 -6.43 13.01
C THR A 29 2.61 -7.83 12.43
N LEU A 30 3.25 -8.16 11.31
CA LEU A 30 3.25 -9.52 10.76
C LEU A 30 4.02 -10.53 11.62
N ASP A 31 4.83 -10.06 12.57
CA ASP A 31 5.50 -10.94 13.54
C ASP A 31 4.52 -11.55 14.55
N THR A 32 3.34 -10.94 14.76
CA THR A 32 2.33 -11.44 15.70
C THR A 32 1.21 -12.20 15.00
N ALA A 33 0.60 -13.16 15.70
CA ALA A 33 -0.53 -13.92 15.15
C ALA A 33 -1.74 -13.01 14.89
N GLU A 34 -1.96 -12.03 15.77
CA GLU A 34 -3.04 -11.04 15.66
C GLU A 34 -2.87 -10.17 14.41
N GLY A 35 -1.65 -9.70 14.13
CA GLY A 35 -1.39 -8.88 12.96
C GLY A 35 -1.52 -9.68 11.66
N ARG A 36 -1.10 -10.95 11.65
CA ARG A 36 -1.34 -11.86 10.51
C ARG A 36 -2.82 -12.16 10.26
N ALA A 37 -3.60 -12.33 11.32
CA ALA A 37 -5.02 -12.64 11.24
C ALA A 37 -5.83 -11.53 10.52
N VAL A 38 -5.44 -10.25 10.67
CA VAL A 38 -6.05 -9.12 9.94
C VAL A 38 -6.02 -9.32 8.43
N PHE A 39 -4.97 -9.96 7.92
CA PHE A 39 -4.79 -10.22 6.49
C PHE A 39 -5.16 -11.65 6.07
N GLY A 40 -5.54 -12.51 7.02
CA GLY A 40 -5.79 -13.94 6.76
C GLY A 40 -4.54 -14.69 6.30
N VAL A 41 -3.37 -14.31 6.81
CA VAL A 41 -2.06 -14.84 6.37
C VAL A 41 -1.58 -15.91 7.36
N ALA A 42 -1.11 -17.05 6.85
CA ALA A 42 -0.44 -18.04 7.70
C ALA A 42 1.03 -17.65 7.93
N GLU A 43 1.61 -18.10 9.04
CA GLU A 43 3.00 -17.78 9.39
C GLU A 43 4.01 -18.18 8.30
N ARG A 44 3.79 -19.33 7.66
CA ARG A 44 4.61 -19.81 6.53
C ARG A 44 4.61 -18.88 5.31
N ASP A 45 3.58 -18.05 5.14
CA ASP A 45 3.39 -17.17 3.98
C ASP A 45 3.90 -15.74 4.25
N VAL A 46 4.40 -15.46 5.46
CA VAL A 46 4.84 -14.11 5.87
C VAL A 46 5.96 -13.57 4.98
N ALA A 47 6.88 -14.43 4.51
CA ALA A 47 7.96 -14.03 3.63
C ALA A 47 7.42 -13.45 2.30
N ASP A 48 6.48 -14.15 1.67
CA ASP A 48 5.85 -13.72 0.41
C ASP A 48 5.01 -12.45 0.61
N VAL A 49 4.34 -12.33 1.75
CA VAL A 49 3.57 -11.13 2.11
C VAL A 49 4.49 -9.92 2.34
N ARG A 50 5.66 -10.13 2.95
CA ARG A 50 6.69 -9.09 3.09
C ARG A 50 7.28 -8.70 1.74
N GLU A 51 7.48 -9.64 0.82
CA GLU A 51 7.89 -9.33 -0.55
C GLU A 51 6.85 -8.42 -1.22
N LEU A 52 5.58 -8.83 -1.23
CA LEU A 52 4.47 -8.05 -1.77
C LEU A 52 4.39 -6.65 -1.15
N ARG A 53 4.50 -6.57 0.18
CA ARG A 53 4.50 -5.29 0.93
C ARG A 53 5.55 -4.34 0.41
N GLU A 54 6.77 -4.82 0.21
CA GLU A 54 7.89 -3.95 -0.15
C GLU A 54 7.86 -3.57 -1.64
N SER A 55 7.34 -4.43 -2.52
CA SER A 55 7.02 -4.07 -3.90
C SER A 55 5.92 -3.01 -3.99
N LEU A 56 4.87 -3.12 -3.17
CA LEU A 56 3.83 -2.09 -3.06
C LEU A 56 4.40 -0.77 -2.53
N ARG A 57 5.28 -0.79 -1.53
CA ARG A 57 5.96 0.40 -1.00
C ARG A 57 6.78 1.10 -2.08
N ALA A 58 7.54 0.36 -2.88
CA ALA A 58 8.31 0.91 -3.98
C ALA A 58 7.43 1.61 -5.04
N VAL A 59 6.28 1.02 -5.39
CA VAL A 59 5.30 1.66 -6.29
C VAL A 59 4.69 2.92 -5.66
N CYS A 60 4.36 2.88 -4.37
CA CYS A 60 3.86 4.05 -3.65
C CYS A 60 4.90 5.20 -3.57
N LEU A 61 6.20 4.88 -3.49
CA LEU A 61 7.27 5.87 -3.60
C LEU A 61 7.35 6.46 -5.01
N ALA A 62 7.24 5.62 -6.04
CA ALA A 62 7.22 6.05 -7.43
C ALA A 62 6.04 6.99 -7.74
N HIS A 63 4.84 6.72 -7.19
CA HIS A 63 3.68 7.62 -7.29
C HIS A 63 3.94 9.02 -6.69
N ALA A 64 4.85 9.12 -5.72
CA ALA A 64 5.27 10.39 -5.13
C ALA A 64 6.47 11.03 -5.85
N GLY A 65 7.03 10.37 -6.88
CA GLY A 65 8.23 10.83 -7.59
C GLY A 65 9.53 10.55 -6.82
N HIS A 66 9.55 9.54 -5.96
CA HIS A 66 10.72 9.14 -5.18
C HIS A 66 11.30 7.82 -5.70
N PRO A 67 12.63 7.63 -5.60
CA PRO A 67 13.25 6.35 -5.94
C PRO A 67 12.76 5.25 -4.98
N PRO A 68 12.87 3.97 -5.38
CA PRO A 68 12.59 2.86 -4.49
C PRO A 68 13.58 2.88 -3.30
N HIS A 69 13.11 2.42 -2.14
CA HIS A 69 13.91 2.36 -0.92
C HIS A 69 14.94 1.22 -0.93
N ARG A 70 14.74 0.22 -1.78
CA ARG A 70 15.61 -0.93 -2.01
C ARG A 70 15.25 -1.61 -3.33
N GLU A 71 16.07 -2.56 -3.77
CA GLU A 71 15.71 -3.46 -4.86
C GLU A 71 14.55 -4.39 -4.45
N VAL A 72 13.56 -4.53 -5.32
CA VAL A 72 12.35 -5.31 -5.09
C VAL A 72 11.93 -6.02 -6.37
N THR A 73 11.24 -7.15 -6.23
CA THR A 73 10.52 -7.77 -7.34
C THR A 73 9.47 -6.79 -7.87
N PRO A 74 9.42 -6.49 -9.18
CA PRO A 74 8.42 -5.59 -9.72
C PRO A 74 6.99 -6.04 -9.37
N LEU A 75 6.14 -5.11 -8.92
CA LEU A 75 4.77 -5.44 -8.49
C LEU A 75 3.98 -6.20 -9.57
N GLY A 76 4.18 -5.85 -10.84
CA GLY A 76 3.53 -6.53 -11.96
C GLY A 76 3.85 -8.02 -12.07
N GLU A 77 5.06 -8.45 -11.72
CA GLU A 77 5.46 -9.86 -11.71
C GLU A 77 4.76 -10.64 -10.58
N LEU A 78 4.58 -9.99 -9.43
CA LEU A 78 3.82 -10.58 -8.32
C LEU A 78 2.33 -10.70 -8.69
N LEU A 79 1.74 -9.61 -9.19
CA LEU A 79 0.30 -9.58 -9.52
C LEU A 79 -0.05 -10.46 -10.73
N ALA A 80 0.90 -10.78 -11.61
CA ALA A 80 0.69 -11.75 -12.70
C ALA A 80 0.33 -13.16 -12.18
N ARG A 81 0.62 -13.48 -10.92
CA ARG A 81 0.25 -14.75 -10.27
C ARG A 81 -1.18 -14.77 -9.72
N ALA A 82 -1.89 -13.65 -9.78
CA ALA A 82 -3.28 -13.52 -9.32
C ALA A 82 -4.18 -13.03 -10.46
N PRO A 83 -4.46 -13.88 -11.47
CA PRO A 83 -5.32 -13.51 -12.58
C PRO A 83 -6.74 -13.19 -12.10
N LEU A 84 -7.32 -12.15 -12.70
CA LEU A 84 -8.70 -11.71 -12.44
C LEU A 84 -9.55 -11.98 -13.67
N TYR A 85 -10.84 -12.24 -13.46
CA TYR A 85 -11.85 -12.33 -14.51
C TYR A 85 -13.04 -11.39 -14.21
N VAL A 86 -13.86 -11.14 -15.22
CA VAL A 86 -15.12 -10.41 -15.04
C VAL A 86 -16.20 -11.41 -14.66
N ALA A 87 -16.74 -11.30 -13.45
CA ALA A 87 -17.90 -12.04 -12.99
C ALA A 87 -19.16 -11.22 -13.25
N VAL A 88 -20.22 -11.86 -13.76
CA VAL A 88 -21.53 -11.24 -13.98
C VAL A 88 -22.56 -11.96 -13.13
N ASP A 89 -23.27 -11.25 -12.24
CA ASP A 89 -24.35 -11.84 -11.45
C ASP A 89 -25.55 -12.16 -12.36
N ALA A 90 -26.00 -13.41 -12.34
CA ALA A 90 -27.06 -13.89 -13.23
C ALA A 90 -28.46 -13.33 -12.88
N ARG A 91 -28.64 -12.74 -11.69
CA ARG A 91 -29.94 -12.25 -11.21
C ARG A 91 -30.21 -10.82 -11.65
N ASP A 92 -29.20 -9.96 -11.60
CA ASP A 92 -29.33 -8.53 -11.91
C ASP A 92 -28.41 -8.04 -13.05
N GLY A 93 -27.51 -8.88 -13.56
CA GLY A 93 -26.59 -8.55 -14.64
C GLY A 93 -25.44 -7.62 -14.21
N SER A 94 -25.27 -7.35 -12.92
CA SER A 94 -24.16 -6.56 -12.41
C SER A 94 -22.82 -7.27 -12.64
N ALA A 95 -21.76 -6.52 -12.91
CA ALA A 95 -20.44 -7.06 -13.21
C ALA A 95 -19.38 -6.52 -12.27
N ALA A 96 -18.46 -7.39 -11.85
CA ALA A 96 -17.33 -7.05 -10.99
C ALA A 96 -16.08 -7.84 -11.38
N LEU A 97 -14.91 -7.35 -10.96
CA LEU A 97 -13.68 -8.14 -11.03
C LEU A 97 -13.68 -9.17 -9.91
N ALA A 98 -13.37 -10.42 -10.26
CA ALA A 98 -13.26 -11.52 -9.32
C ALA A 98 -11.90 -12.23 -9.49
N PRO A 99 -11.27 -12.68 -8.40
CA PRO A 99 -10.05 -13.48 -8.48
C PRO A 99 -10.36 -14.89 -9.00
N ALA A 100 -9.44 -15.47 -9.78
CA ALA A 100 -9.57 -16.83 -10.33
C ALA A 100 -9.46 -17.96 -9.28
N ASP A 101 -9.07 -17.61 -8.05
CA ASP A 101 -8.87 -18.50 -6.91
C ASP A 101 -9.78 -18.09 -5.73
N ASP A 102 -9.61 -18.74 -4.57
CA ASP A 102 -10.40 -18.49 -3.37
C ASP A 102 -10.08 -17.12 -2.69
N GLY A 103 -9.35 -16.22 -3.36
CA GLY A 103 -9.09 -14.87 -2.88
C GLY A 103 -8.06 -14.75 -1.75
N PRO A 104 -6.85 -15.35 -1.86
CA PRO A 104 -5.75 -15.08 -0.95
C PRO A 104 -5.36 -13.58 -0.99
N LEU A 105 -4.53 -13.15 -0.04
CA LEU A 105 -4.14 -11.75 0.09
C LEU A 105 -3.64 -11.13 -1.23
N LEU A 106 -2.84 -11.85 -2.00
CA LEU A 106 -2.33 -11.39 -3.29
C LEU A 106 -3.47 -11.07 -4.27
N SER A 107 -4.46 -11.94 -4.39
CA SER A 107 -5.61 -11.75 -5.29
C SER A 107 -6.52 -10.63 -4.83
N ARG A 108 -6.71 -10.47 -3.51
CA ARG A 108 -7.40 -9.30 -2.94
C ARG A 108 -6.67 -7.98 -3.23
N VAL A 109 -5.33 -7.98 -3.15
CA VAL A 109 -4.52 -6.82 -3.53
C VAL A 109 -4.62 -6.56 -5.03
N ALA A 110 -4.56 -7.60 -5.87
CA ALA A 110 -4.71 -7.47 -7.33
C ALA A 110 -6.06 -6.82 -7.70
N THR A 111 -7.17 -7.30 -7.11
CA THR A 111 -8.50 -6.71 -7.30
C THR A 111 -8.52 -5.25 -6.86
N ALA A 112 -8.00 -4.93 -5.67
CA ALA A 112 -7.96 -3.56 -5.16
C ALA A 112 -7.16 -2.61 -6.07
N VAL A 113 -6.03 -3.07 -6.61
CA VAL A 113 -5.21 -2.29 -7.54
C VAL A 113 -5.96 -2.08 -8.86
N ALA A 114 -6.60 -3.12 -9.40
CA ALA A 114 -7.35 -3.04 -10.65
C ALA A 114 -8.56 -2.09 -10.54
N GLU A 115 -9.33 -2.17 -9.46
CA GLU A 115 -10.45 -1.26 -9.17
C GLU A 115 -9.97 0.19 -9.01
N ALA A 116 -8.86 0.40 -8.29
CA ALA A 116 -8.30 1.74 -8.12
C ALA A 116 -7.74 2.32 -9.43
N LEU A 117 -7.20 1.46 -10.29
CA LEU A 117 -6.71 1.85 -11.61
C LEU A 117 -7.88 2.34 -12.49
N THR A 118 -8.96 1.56 -12.58
CA THR A 118 -10.14 1.92 -13.39
C THR A 118 -10.86 3.15 -12.82
N ALA A 119 -10.86 3.32 -11.50
CA ALA A 119 -11.40 4.50 -10.83
C ALA A 119 -10.48 5.74 -10.90
N GLY A 120 -9.26 5.62 -11.43
CA GLY A 120 -8.28 6.72 -11.51
C GLY A 120 -7.73 7.16 -10.14
N THR A 121 -7.85 6.34 -9.11
CA THR A 121 -7.41 6.64 -7.73
C THR A 121 -6.08 5.98 -7.37
N TRP A 122 -5.58 5.05 -8.17
CA TRP A 122 -4.35 4.29 -7.89
C TRP A 122 -3.14 5.16 -7.57
N LEU A 123 -2.88 6.18 -8.40
CA LEU A 123 -1.74 7.10 -8.24
C LEU A 123 -1.84 8.02 -7.00
N ARG A 124 -3.00 8.04 -6.32
CA ARG A 124 -3.16 8.80 -5.08
C ARG A 124 -2.65 8.05 -3.87
N LEU A 125 -2.47 6.72 -3.91
CA LEU A 125 -1.81 6.00 -2.83
C LEU A 125 -0.30 6.18 -2.95
N LYS A 126 0.32 6.82 -1.96
CA LYS A 126 1.73 7.24 -1.99
C LYS A 126 2.45 6.81 -0.73
N ALA A 127 3.79 6.82 -0.74
CA ALA A 127 4.60 6.62 0.45
C ALA A 127 5.30 7.91 0.88
N CYS A 128 5.51 8.08 2.19
CA CYS A 128 6.18 9.24 2.77
C CYS A 128 7.61 9.40 2.24
N GLU A 129 8.04 10.62 1.95
CA GLU A 129 9.38 10.91 1.42
C GLU A 129 10.56 10.60 2.37
N LEU A 130 10.31 10.61 3.69
CA LEU A 130 11.38 10.41 4.66
C LEU A 130 11.89 8.96 4.59
N PRO A 131 13.22 8.75 4.38
CA PRO A 131 13.82 7.41 4.25
C PRO A 131 13.53 6.47 5.44
N GLU A 132 13.44 7.05 6.64
CA GLU A 132 13.13 6.34 7.88
C GLU A 132 11.63 6.08 8.10
N CYS A 133 10.75 6.56 7.22
CA CYS A 133 9.30 6.45 7.41
C CYS A 133 8.64 5.58 6.34
N HIS A 134 8.66 6.03 5.08
CA HIS A 134 7.97 5.40 3.94
C HIS A 134 6.54 4.86 4.21
N TRP A 135 5.82 5.41 5.19
CA TRP A 135 4.42 5.04 5.43
C TRP A 135 3.57 5.39 4.23
N ALA A 136 2.74 4.43 3.79
CA ALA A 136 1.71 4.66 2.81
C ALA A 136 0.65 5.62 3.34
N TYR A 137 0.12 6.45 2.46
CA TYR A 137 -0.99 7.34 2.69
C TYR A 137 -1.74 7.62 1.40
N TYR A 138 -3.04 7.87 1.51
CA TYR A 138 -3.81 8.38 0.38
C TYR A 138 -3.71 9.92 0.27
N ASP A 139 -3.29 10.40 -0.90
CA ASP A 139 -3.16 11.82 -1.20
C ASP A 139 -4.51 12.43 -1.56
N ARG A 140 -5.10 13.14 -0.59
CA ARG A 140 -6.35 13.90 -0.75
C ARG A 140 -6.09 15.36 -1.11
N SER A 141 -4.85 15.79 -1.31
CA SER A 141 -4.60 17.15 -1.74
C SER A 141 -5.24 17.37 -3.11
N PRO A 142 -5.81 18.57 -3.38
CA PRO A 142 -6.43 18.87 -4.66
C PRO A 142 -5.48 18.65 -5.84
N ALA A 143 -4.22 19.10 -5.69
CA ALA A 143 -3.19 18.99 -6.72
C ALA A 143 -2.48 17.62 -6.78
N GLY A 144 -2.76 16.69 -5.84
CA GLY A 144 -2.07 15.41 -5.77
C GLY A 144 -0.56 15.56 -5.56
N ARG A 145 -0.12 16.53 -4.74
CA ARG A 145 1.30 16.84 -4.48
C ARG A 145 1.73 16.62 -3.03
N GLY A 146 0.95 15.86 -2.26
CA GLY A 146 1.35 15.47 -0.92
C GLY A 146 2.64 14.65 -0.96
N ARG A 147 3.58 14.96 -0.05
CA ARG A 147 4.90 14.29 0.09
C ARG A 147 5.08 13.54 1.41
N TRP A 148 4.19 13.77 2.38
CA TRP A 148 4.37 13.27 3.75
C TRP A 148 3.09 12.61 4.25
N CYS A 149 3.24 11.48 4.94
CA CYS A 149 2.13 10.75 5.57
C CYS A 149 1.45 11.59 6.66
N SER A 150 2.20 12.46 7.34
CA SER A 150 1.69 13.45 8.29
C SER A 150 2.47 14.75 8.16
N MET A 151 1.75 15.87 8.10
CA MET A 151 2.34 17.21 8.04
C MET A 151 2.90 17.64 9.40
N SER A 152 2.24 17.25 10.50
CA SER A 152 2.62 17.57 11.88
C SER A 152 3.87 16.81 12.34
N VAL A 153 4.06 15.58 11.85
CA VAL A 153 5.20 14.72 12.24
C VAL A 153 6.31 14.79 11.19
N CYS A 154 6.09 14.17 10.02
CA CYS A 154 7.12 14.04 9.00
C CYS A 154 7.41 15.39 8.31
N GLY A 155 6.36 16.18 8.03
CA GLY A 155 6.53 17.53 7.50
C GLY A 155 7.30 18.45 8.44
N ALA A 156 7.03 18.39 9.75
CA ALA A 156 7.76 19.16 10.75
C ALA A 156 9.22 18.70 10.89
N ARG A 157 9.49 17.40 10.88
CA ARG A 157 10.87 16.83 10.88
C ARG A 157 11.71 17.42 9.75
N VAL A 158 11.19 17.46 8.52
CA VAL A 158 11.91 18.04 7.36
C VAL A 158 12.15 19.54 7.55
N LYS A 159 11.15 20.30 8.01
CA LYS A 159 11.31 21.75 8.28
C LYS A 159 12.40 22.02 9.31
N MET A 160 12.42 21.26 10.41
CA MET A 160 13.41 21.43 11.46
C MET A 160 14.83 21.07 11.01
N ARG A 161 15.00 20.00 10.23
CA ARG A 161 16.30 19.66 9.62
C ARG A 161 16.83 20.80 8.75
N ARG A 162 15.98 21.40 7.91
CA ARG A 162 16.36 22.54 7.06
C ARG A 162 16.71 23.79 7.85
N TYR A 163 16.01 24.06 8.95
CA TYR A 163 16.32 25.20 9.83
C TYR A 163 17.68 25.04 10.52
N ARG A 164 17.99 23.84 11.01
CA ARG A 164 19.28 23.53 11.69
C ARG A 164 20.49 23.49 10.76
N ALA A 165 20.26 23.31 9.46
CA ALA A 165 21.31 23.28 8.44
C ALA A 165 21.65 24.69 7.89
N LYS A 166 20.97 25.74 8.37
CA LYS A 166 21.27 27.15 8.10
C LYS A 166 22.06 27.72 9.27
#